data_AF-A0A846PHP5-F1
#
_entry.id   AF-A0A846PHP5-F1
#
_cell.length_a   1.000
_cell.length_b   1.000
_cell.length_c   1.000
_cell.angle_alpha   90.00
_cell.angle_beta   90.00
_cell.angle_gamma   90.00
#
_symmetry.space_group_name_H-M   'P 1'
#
loop_
_entity.id
_entity.type
_entity.pdbx_description
1 polymer ?
#
loop_
_entity_poly.entity_id
_entity_poly.type
_entity_poly.pdbx_seq_one_letter_code
_entity_poly.pdbx_strand_id
1 'polypeptide(L)'
;MAETLEIPLKELKTWLEEETSSTLEPIRAEGTNLLNSAKSKLEELGDSTERMLEASEKEMVKNSPKTYRRARTAYKFARDVLETIDELDITDDITHESLRTFCDDLEKALVAIDRERARRFRQIVPYFIFDRRRFDIALKRATDSFKELQDFSLHGYGRAKAVEDSTVTIGKLFKSIDELEKFQSRKSQVQSRMKDVEKKIGETERRIASIGS
;
A
#
# COMPACT_ATOMS: atom_id res chain seq x y z
N MET A 1 -8.61 -16.05 38.21
CA MET A 1 -8.13 -17.00 37.18
C MET A 1 -8.83 -16.61 35.90
N ALA A 2 -8.12 -16.35 34.80
CA ALA A 2 -8.78 -16.02 33.54
C ALA A 2 -9.54 -17.28 33.06
N GLU A 3 -10.85 -17.18 32.91
CA GLU A 3 -11.63 -18.22 32.25
C GLU A 3 -11.09 -18.42 30.84
N THR A 4 -10.74 -19.66 30.51
CA THR A 4 -10.33 -20.03 29.14
C THR A 4 -11.54 -19.91 28.23
N LEU A 5 -11.54 -18.88 27.38
CA LEU A 5 -12.57 -18.68 26.37
C LEU A 5 -12.34 -19.67 25.22
N GLU A 6 -13.33 -20.53 24.94
CA GLU A 6 -13.30 -21.43 23.79
C GLU A 6 -14.07 -20.80 22.63
N ILE A 7 -13.37 -20.51 21.52
CA ILE A 7 -13.97 -19.88 20.33
C ILE A 7 -14.06 -20.92 19.22
N PRO A 8 -15.25 -21.13 18.62
CA PRO A 8 -15.37 -21.99 17.45
C PRO A 8 -14.45 -21.52 16.34
N LEU A 9 -13.68 -22.43 15.77
CA LEU A 9 -12.66 -22.06 14.79
C LEU A 9 -13.25 -21.30 13.59
N LYS A 10 -14.47 -21.62 13.16
CA LYS A 10 -15.18 -20.94 12.07
C LYS A 10 -15.53 -19.48 12.37
N GLU A 11 -15.64 -19.13 13.64
CA GLU A 11 -16.02 -17.80 14.14
C GLU A 11 -14.80 -16.98 14.57
N LEU A 12 -13.61 -17.59 14.62
CA LEU A 12 -12.37 -16.96 15.09
C LEU A 12 -12.04 -15.65 14.38
N LYS A 13 -12.30 -15.57 13.06
CA LYS A 13 -12.04 -14.35 12.29
C LYS A 13 -12.99 -13.22 12.69
N THR A 14 -14.29 -13.50 12.71
CA THR A 14 -15.33 -12.53 13.10
C THR A 14 -15.14 -12.07 14.54
N TRP A 15 -14.85 -13.00 15.45
CA TRP A 15 -14.56 -12.69 16.84
C TRP A 15 -13.33 -11.78 16.99
N LEU A 16 -12.25 -12.05 16.25
CA LEU A 16 -11.06 -11.20 16.28
C LEU A 16 -11.36 -9.78 15.78
N GLU A 17 -12.16 -9.66 14.71
CA GLU A 17 -12.59 -8.36 14.18
C GLU A 17 -13.43 -7.58 15.19
N GLU A 18 -14.39 -8.23 15.85
CA GLU A 18 -15.23 -7.61 16.89
C GLU A 18 -14.41 -7.15 18.09
N GLU A 19 -13.55 -8.01 18.63
CA GLU A 19 -12.74 -7.72 19.81
C GLU A 19 -11.73 -6.59 19.56
N THR A 20 -11.18 -6.52 18.34
CA THR A 20 -10.14 -5.54 18.00
C THR A 20 -10.69 -4.25 17.41
N SER A 21 -11.95 -4.22 16.96
CA SER A 21 -12.62 -3.06 16.33
C SER A 21 -12.45 -1.76 17.12
N SER A 22 -12.77 -1.79 18.41
CA SER A 22 -12.70 -0.63 19.31
C SER A 22 -11.30 0.00 19.43
N THR A 23 -10.25 -0.79 19.17
CA THR A 23 -8.86 -0.34 19.22
C THR A 23 -8.32 0.00 17.82
N LEU A 24 -8.78 -0.72 16.78
CA LEU A 24 -8.29 -0.55 15.42
C LEU A 24 -8.95 0.60 14.67
N GLU A 25 -10.24 0.84 14.86
CA GLU A 25 -10.95 1.91 14.16
C GLU A 25 -10.32 3.29 14.42
N PRO A 26 -9.98 3.68 15.66
CA PRO A 26 -9.30 4.95 15.90
C PRO A 26 -7.93 5.04 15.21
N ILE A 27 -7.14 3.96 15.21
CA ILE A 27 -5.82 3.92 14.57
C ILE A 27 -5.97 4.06 13.05
N ARG A 28 -6.92 3.35 12.45
CA ARG A 28 -7.21 3.46 11.02
C ARG A 28 -7.67 4.87 10.66
N ALA A 29 -8.57 5.46 11.44
CA ALA A 29 -9.05 6.83 11.23
C ALA A 29 -7.92 7.87 11.35
N GLU A 30 -7.03 7.74 12.33
CA GLU A 30 -5.85 8.59 12.47
C GLU A 30 -4.93 8.46 11.24
N GLY A 31 -4.65 7.23 10.80
CA GLY A 31 -3.91 6.97 9.58
C GLY A 31 -4.56 7.59 8.34
N THR A 32 -5.89 7.52 8.22
CA THR A 32 -6.65 8.13 7.12
C THR A 32 -6.47 9.64 7.13
N ASN A 33 -6.58 10.26 8.30
CA ASN A 33 -6.47 11.71 8.44
C ASN A 33 -5.07 12.19 8.09
N LEU A 34 -4.02 11.49 8.54
CA LEU A 34 -2.64 11.83 8.22
C LEU A 34 -2.35 11.62 6.73
N LEU A 35 -2.85 10.54 6.14
CA LEU A 35 -2.73 10.28 4.71
C LEU A 35 -3.41 11.40 3.90
N ASN A 36 -4.65 11.76 4.24
CA ASN A 36 -5.38 12.84 3.57
C ASN A 36 -4.70 14.21 3.76
N SER A 37 -4.11 14.45 4.92
CA SER A 37 -3.29 15.65 5.16
C SER A 37 -2.10 15.69 4.21
N ALA A 38 -1.35 14.58 4.10
CA ALA A 38 -0.22 14.48 3.18
C ALA A 38 -0.64 14.65 1.72
N LYS A 39 -1.74 14.02 1.28
CA LYS A 39 -2.33 14.22 -0.06
C LYS A 39 -2.64 15.70 -0.31
N SER A 40 -3.35 16.35 0.60
CA SER A 40 -3.69 17.77 0.48
C SER A 40 -2.44 18.68 0.42
N LYS A 41 -1.36 18.36 1.14
CA LYS A 41 -0.11 19.13 1.05
C LYS A 41 0.68 18.88 -0.22
N LEU A 42 0.57 17.69 -0.81
CA LEU A 42 1.10 17.42 -2.15
C LEU A 42 0.32 18.15 -3.23
N GLU A 43 -1.01 18.22 -3.12
CA GLU A 43 -1.84 19.04 -4.01
C GLU A 43 -1.45 20.53 -3.93
N GLU A 44 -1.27 21.07 -2.71
CA GLU A 44 -0.77 22.45 -2.53
C GLU A 44 0.60 22.67 -3.22
N LEU A 45 1.48 21.67 -3.19
CA LEU A 45 2.77 21.69 -3.88
C LEU A 45 2.58 21.67 -5.39
N GLY A 46 1.71 20.80 -5.91
CA GLY A 46 1.31 20.73 -7.32
C GLY A 46 0.80 22.07 -7.82
N ASP A 47 -0.20 22.64 -7.14
CA ASP A 47 -0.77 23.96 -7.45
C ASP A 47 0.29 25.07 -7.50
N SER A 48 1.21 25.06 -6.52
CA SER A 48 2.29 26.04 -6.47
C SER A 48 3.25 25.91 -7.65
N THR A 49 3.46 24.67 -8.11
CA THR A 49 4.34 24.30 -9.21
C THR A 49 3.71 24.62 -10.55
N GLU A 50 2.42 24.35 -10.73
CA GLU A 50 1.65 24.71 -11.93
C GLU A 50 1.65 26.23 -12.16
N ARG A 51 1.44 27.03 -11.10
CA ARG A 51 1.51 28.50 -11.22
C ARG A 51 2.89 28.98 -11.68
N MET A 52 3.96 28.33 -11.23
CA MET A 52 5.32 28.63 -11.68
C MET A 52 5.54 28.18 -13.14
N LEU A 53 4.99 27.04 -13.55
CA LEU A 53 4.97 26.57 -14.94
C LEU A 53 4.32 27.64 -15.83
N GLU A 54 3.09 28.04 -15.53
CA GLU A 54 2.38 29.08 -16.29
C GLU A 54 3.13 30.41 -16.35
N ALA A 55 3.67 30.87 -15.21
CA ALA A 55 4.43 32.11 -15.14
C ALA A 55 5.67 32.04 -16.05
N SER A 56 6.32 30.88 -16.10
CA SER A 56 7.48 30.65 -16.95
C SER A 56 7.12 30.59 -18.44
N GLU A 57 6.00 29.97 -18.81
CA GLU A 57 5.49 29.97 -20.19
C GLU A 57 5.16 31.39 -20.66
N LYS A 58 4.41 32.15 -19.84
CA LYS A 58 4.06 33.55 -20.12
C LYS A 58 5.31 34.40 -20.35
N GLU A 59 6.39 34.16 -19.59
CA GLU A 59 7.66 34.87 -19.75
C GLU A 59 8.45 34.41 -20.99
N MET A 60 8.38 33.13 -21.36
CA MET A 60 8.98 32.63 -22.60
C MET A 60 8.32 33.21 -23.85
N VAL A 61 7.00 33.39 -23.85
CA VAL A 61 6.24 33.97 -24.98
C VAL A 61 6.68 35.41 -25.27
N LYS A 62 7.07 36.18 -24.26
CA LYS A 62 7.62 37.54 -24.45
C LYS A 62 8.93 37.56 -25.25
N ASN A 63 9.59 36.40 -25.41
CA ASN A 63 10.80 36.19 -26.20
C ASN A 63 11.96 37.17 -25.86
N SER A 64 12.02 37.63 -24.61
CA SER A 64 13.10 38.50 -24.14
C SER A 64 14.37 37.68 -23.92
N PRO A 65 15.49 37.98 -24.62
CA PRO A 65 16.73 37.21 -24.44
C PRO A 65 17.27 37.19 -23.01
N LYS A 66 16.92 38.22 -22.20
CA LYS A 66 17.34 38.37 -20.81
C LYS A 66 16.65 37.39 -19.87
N THR A 67 15.38 37.05 -20.14
CA THR A 67 14.55 36.24 -19.25
C THR A 67 14.27 34.85 -19.80
N TYR A 68 14.31 34.67 -21.13
CA TYR A 68 13.93 33.44 -21.80
C TYR A 68 14.66 32.19 -21.28
N ARG A 69 16.00 32.23 -21.14
CA ARG A 69 16.77 31.06 -20.66
C ARG A 69 16.38 30.64 -19.24
N ARG A 70 16.03 31.63 -18.41
CA ARG A 70 15.67 31.41 -17.00
C ARG A 70 14.23 30.92 -16.89
N ALA A 71 13.33 31.52 -17.67
CA ALA A 71 11.96 31.04 -17.83
C ALA A 71 11.93 29.58 -18.33
N ARG A 72 12.72 29.23 -19.35
CA ARG A 72 12.86 27.84 -19.82
C ARG A 72 13.38 26.88 -18.74
N THR A 73 14.25 27.36 -17.85
CA THR A 73 14.76 26.54 -16.74
C THR A 73 13.71 26.34 -15.66
N ALA A 74 12.96 27.39 -15.31
CA ALA A 74 11.82 27.31 -14.40
C ALA A 74 10.71 26.41 -14.96
N TYR A 75 10.43 26.50 -16.25
CA TYR A 75 9.47 25.65 -16.96
C TYR A 75 9.82 24.17 -16.82
N LYS A 76 11.06 23.81 -17.17
CA LYS A 76 11.52 22.42 -17.05
C LYS A 76 11.45 21.93 -15.61
N PHE A 77 11.92 22.75 -14.66
CA PHE A 77 11.84 22.40 -13.25
C PHE A 77 10.39 22.15 -12.80
N ALA A 78 9.47 23.05 -13.11
CA ALA A 78 8.06 22.92 -12.73
C ALA A 78 7.44 21.65 -13.33
N ARG A 79 7.68 21.41 -14.62
CA ARG A 79 7.20 20.21 -15.31
C ARG A 79 7.76 18.93 -14.70
N ASP A 80 9.08 18.86 -14.49
CA ASP A 80 9.73 17.67 -13.94
C ASP A 80 9.22 17.36 -12.50
N VAL A 81 8.89 18.40 -11.71
CA VAL A 81 8.27 18.23 -10.39
C VAL A 81 6.82 17.72 -10.50
N LEU A 82 6.02 18.27 -11.41
CA LEU A 82 4.65 17.79 -11.64
C LEU A 82 4.63 16.32 -12.09
N GLU A 83 5.49 15.96 -13.05
CA GLU A 83 5.68 14.56 -13.49
C GLU A 83 6.03 13.65 -12.30
N THR A 84 6.93 14.10 -11.41
CA THR A 84 7.29 13.34 -10.19
C THR A 84 6.11 13.16 -9.22
N ILE A 85 5.22 14.15 -9.10
CA ILE A 85 4.03 14.06 -8.25
C ILE A 85 2.99 13.13 -8.88
N ASP A 86 2.77 13.22 -10.19
CA ASP A 86 1.79 12.41 -10.92
C ASP A 86 2.17 10.91 -10.95
N GLU A 87 3.46 10.58 -10.84
CA GLU A 87 3.95 9.19 -10.77
C GLU A 87 3.69 8.51 -9.41
N LEU A 88 3.27 9.25 -8.38
CA LEU A 88 3.01 8.67 -7.06
C LEU A 88 1.70 7.87 -7.07
N ASP A 89 1.80 6.57 -6.74
CA ASP A 89 0.62 5.73 -6.53
C ASP A 89 0.02 6.01 -5.15
N ILE A 90 -1.01 6.85 -5.15
CA ILE A 90 -1.70 7.22 -3.92
C ILE A 90 -2.78 6.18 -3.62
N THR A 91 -2.43 5.19 -2.80
CA THR A 91 -3.39 4.22 -2.29
C THR A 91 -4.45 4.86 -1.39
N ASP A 92 -5.68 4.32 -1.44
CA ASP A 92 -6.76 4.63 -0.49
C ASP A 92 -6.87 3.58 0.63
N ASP A 93 -6.19 2.45 0.48
CA ASP A 93 -6.22 1.38 1.48
C ASP A 93 -5.18 1.63 2.57
N ILE A 94 -5.58 1.43 3.82
CA ILE A 94 -4.77 1.72 5.00
C ILE A 94 -4.46 0.40 5.68
N THR A 95 -3.42 -0.23 5.17
CA THR A 95 -2.72 -1.36 5.79
C THR A 95 -1.31 -0.91 6.17
N HIS A 96 -0.65 -1.67 7.05
CA HIS A 96 0.75 -1.37 7.36
C HIS A 96 1.65 -1.40 6.10
N GLU A 97 1.41 -2.34 5.18
CA GLU A 97 2.20 -2.49 3.95
C GLU A 97 1.95 -1.34 2.96
N SER A 98 0.70 -0.95 2.76
CA SER A 98 0.34 0.15 1.85
C SER A 98 0.87 1.49 2.35
N LEU A 99 0.72 1.80 3.65
CA LEU A 99 1.27 3.01 4.27
C LEU A 99 2.80 3.08 4.15
N ARG A 100 3.49 1.97 4.40
CA ARG A 100 4.94 1.92 4.31
C ARG A 100 5.43 2.16 2.88
N THR A 101 4.82 1.47 1.91
CA THR A 101 5.17 1.61 0.49
C THR A 101 4.95 3.05 0.03
N PHE A 102 3.80 3.65 0.38
CA PHE A 102 3.53 5.05 0.08
C PHE A 102 4.55 5.99 0.73
N CYS A 103 4.93 5.77 2.00
CA CYS A 103 5.95 6.59 2.66
C CYS A 103 7.31 6.49 1.96
N ASP A 104 7.74 5.28 1.57
CA ASP A 104 9.01 5.06 0.88
C ASP A 104 9.05 5.75 -0.48
N ASP A 105 7.93 5.73 -1.23
CA ASP A 105 7.86 6.37 -2.56
C ASP A 105 7.74 7.89 -2.45
N LEU A 106 6.95 8.39 -1.49
CA LEU A 106 6.86 9.81 -1.19
C LEU A 106 8.21 10.40 -0.73
N GLU A 107 8.98 9.66 0.08
CA GLU A 107 10.32 10.07 0.48
C GLU A 107 11.24 10.24 -0.74
N LYS A 108 11.27 9.25 -1.64
CA LYS A 108 12.07 9.30 -2.87
C LYS A 108 11.69 10.51 -3.72
N ALA A 109 10.39 10.75 -3.90
CA ALA A 109 9.88 11.88 -4.67
C ALA A 109 10.30 13.22 -4.05
N LEU A 110 10.06 13.43 -2.76
CA LEU A 110 10.42 14.69 -2.07
C LEU A 110 11.94 14.94 -2.10
N VAL A 111 12.75 13.89 -1.94
CA VAL A 111 14.22 14.00 -2.05
C VAL A 111 14.65 14.36 -3.47
N ALA A 112 14.03 13.77 -4.51
CA ALA A 112 14.32 14.11 -5.90
C ALA A 112 13.94 15.57 -6.22
N ILE A 113 12.78 16.01 -5.75
CA ILE A 113 12.28 17.38 -5.89
C ILE A 113 13.23 18.37 -5.22
N ASP A 114 13.66 18.13 -3.97
CA ASP A 114 14.56 19.05 -3.27
C ASP A 114 15.94 19.13 -3.94
N ARG A 115 16.46 18.02 -4.48
CA ARG A 115 17.71 18.01 -5.26
C ARG A 115 17.60 18.86 -6.51
N GLU A 116 16.54 18.69 -7.30
CA GLU A 116 16.34 19.51 -8.50
C GLU A 116 16.08 20.98 -8.13
N ARG A 117 15.32 21.25 -7.07
CA ARG A 117 15.13 22.60 -6.53
C ARG A 117 16.47 23.26 -6.22
N ALA A 118 17.35 22.60 -5.46
CA ALA A 118 18.66 23.13 -5.08
C ALA A 118 19.56 23.45 -6.30
N ARG A 119 19.44 22.66 -7.37
CA ARG A 119 20.18 22.82 -8.63
C ARG A 119 19.61 23.96 -9.49
N ARG A 120 18.29 23.99 -9.69
CA ARG A 120 17.59 24.85 -10.66
C ARG A 120 17.34 26.25 -10.11
N PHE A 121 17.09 26.39 -8.81
CA PHE A 121 16.80 27.70 -8.21
C PHE A 121 17.97 28.68 -8.37
N ARG A 122 19.21 28.17 -8.32
CA ARG A 122 20.42 28.98 -8.56
C ARG A 122 20.46 29.55 -9.99
N GLN A 123 19.87 28.85 -10.97
CA GLN A 123 19.92 29.20 -12.38
C GLN A 123 18.85 30.23 -12.79
N ILE A 124 17.82 30.42 -11.96
CA ILE A 124 16.70 31.32 -12.27
C ILE A 124 16.76 32.67 -11.52
N VAL A 125 17.63 32.82 -10.52
CA VAL A 125 17.87 34.07 -9.76
C VAL A 125 18.42 35.20 -10.64
N PRO A 126 17.93 36.47 -10.54
CA PRO A 126 16.90 36.94 -9.59
C PRO A 126 15.44 36.88 -10.07
N TYR A 127 15.09 36.14 -11.12
CA TYR A 127 13.69 36.06 -11.56
C TYR A 127 12.89 35.03 -10.73
N PHE A 128 11.55 35.05 -10.89
CA PHE A 128 10.62 34.12 -10.24
C PHE A 128 10.74 34.09 -8.71
N ILE A 129 11.05 35.24 -8.06
CA ILE A 129 11.25 35.29 -6.60
C ILE A 129 10.00 34.84 -5.85
N PHE A 130 8.83 35.32 -6.28
CA PHE A 130 7.56 34.98 -5.63
C PHE A 130 7.18 33.53 -5.86
N ASP A 131 7.36 33.01 -7.08
CA ASP A 131 7.07 31.62 -7.42
C ASP A 131 7.96 30.67 -6.63
N ARG A 132 9.28 30.94 -6.58
CA ARG A 132 10.23 30.17 -5.77
C ARG A 132 9.87 30.18 -4.29
N ARG A 133 9.48 31.33 -3.74
CA ARG A 133 9.09 31.44 -2.33
C ARG A 133 7.81 30.64 -2.04
N ARG A 134 6.82 30.71 -2.94
CA ARG A 134 5.58 29.95 -2.81
C ARG A 134 5.86 28.45 -2.85
N PHE A 135 6.66 28.02 -3.81
CA PHE A 135 7.12 26.63 -3.93
C PHE A 135 7.82 26.16 -2.65
N ASP A 136 8.80 26.91 -2.13
CA ASP A 136 9.54 26.55 -0.91
C ASP A 136 8.61 26.37 0.30
N ILE A 137 7.57 27.20 0.42
CA ILE A 137 6.58 27.09 1.50
C ILE A 137 5.74 25.82 1.32
N ALA A 138 5.27 25.53 0.10
CA ALA A 138 4.47 24.35 -0.17
C ALA A 138 5.28 23.06 0.01
N LEU A 139 6.52 23.01 -0.49
CA LEU A 139 7.42 21.87 -0.33
C LEU A 139 7.70 21.59 1.14
N LYS A 140 7.92 22.65 1.95
CA LYS A 140 8.09 22.49 3.39
C LYS A 140 6.85 21.88 4.05
N ARG A 141 5.65 22.37 3.72
CA ARG A 141 4.40 21.81 4.26
C ARG A 141 4.20 20.34 3.89
N ALA A 142 4.47 19.99 2.64
CA ALA A 142 4.42 18.59 2.18
C ALA A 142 5.42 17.72 2.95
N THR A 143 6.65 18.21 3.13
CA THR A 143 7.69 17.50 3.87
C THR A 143 7.35 17.34 5.36
N ASP A 144 6.78 18.38 5.99
CA ASP A 144 6.41 18.33 7.40
C ASP A 144 5.22 17.36 7.62
N SER A 145 4.19 17.40 6.76
CA SER A 145 3.08 16.43 6.80
C SER A 145 3.53 15.00 6.51
N PHE A 146 4.52 14.82 5.62
CA PHE A 146 5.11 13.50 5.36
C PHE A 146 5.80 12.93 6.60
N LYS A 147 6.55 13.75 7.36
CA LYS A 147 7.20 13.30 8.59
C LYS A 147 6.20 12.81 9.63
N GLU A 148 5.08 13.51 9.77
CA GLU A 148 3.99 13.08 10.68
C GLU A 148 3.42 11.73 10.25
N LEU A 149 3.18 11.53 8.96
CA LEU A 149 2.71 10.25 8.42
C LEU A 149 3.75 9.12 8.60
N GLN A 150 5.03 9.41 8.38
CA GLN A 150 6.12 8.46 8.53
C GLN A 150 6.30 8.05 10.01
N ASP A 151 6.28 9.01 10.93
CA ASP A 151 6.34 8.76 12.37
C ASP A 151 5.17 7.86 12.83
N PHE A 152 3.96 8.17 12.35
CA PHE A 152 2.79 7.34 12.61
C PHE A 152 2.93 5.92 12.03
N SER A 153 3.42 5.77 10.80
CA SER A 153 3.65 4.46 10.17
C SER A 153 4.64 3.61 10.99
N LEU A 154 5.71 4.22 11.50
CA LEU A 154 6.75 3.54 12.27
C LEU A 154 6.36 3.22 13.71
N HIS A 155 5.63 4.12 14.36
CA HIS A 155 5.41 4.07 15.81
C HIS A 155 3.93 3.96 16.19
N GLY A 156 3.03 4.64 15.48
CA GLY A 156 1.59 4.66 15.76
C GLY A 156 0.85 3.42 15.29
N TYR A 157 1.28 2.81 14.18
CA TYR A 157 0.55 1.71 13.52
C TYR A 157 0.87 0.30 14.07
N GLY A 158 1.81 0.16 15.00
CA GLY A 158 2.32 -1.14 15.44
C GLY A 158 1.25 -2.10 16.00
N ARG A 159 0.23 -1.56 16.69
CA ARG A 159 -0.90 -2.37 17.20
C ARG A 159 -1.81 -2.88 16.09
N ALA A 160 -2.09 -2.03 15.09
CA ALA A 160 -2.89 -2.44 13.93
C ALA A 160 -2.19 -3.50 13.10
N LYS A 161 -0.88 -3.33 12.89
CA LYS A 161 -0.04 -4.33 12.23
C LYS A 161 -0.12 -5.71 12.88
N ALA A 162 -0.04 -5.79 14.21
CA ALA A 162 -0.08 -7.08 14.91
C ALA A 162 -1.41 -7.82 14.67
N VAL A 163 -2.53 -7.10 14.60
CA VAL A 163 -3.84 -7.68 14.27
C VAL A 163 -3.92 -8.07 12.80
N GLU A 164 -3.38 -7.25 11.89
CA GLU A 164 -3.29 -7.58 10.46
C GLU A 164 -2.49 -8.87 10.23
N ASP A 165 -1.30 -8.99 10.83
CA ASP A 165 -0.44 -10.17 10.75
C ASP A 165 -1.14 -11.43 11.31
N SER A 166 -1.89 -11.27 12.41
CA SER A 166 -2.71 -12.34 13.01
C SER A 166 -3.83 -12.77 12.07
N THR A 167 -4.52 -11.80 11.45
CA THR A 167 -5.60 -12.05 10.49
C THR A 167 -5.09 -12.79 9.25
N VAL A 168 -3.92 -12.43 8.74
CA VAL A 168 -3.24 -13.15 7.64
C VAL A 168 -2.92 -14.59 8.05
N THR A 169 -2.43 -14.80 9.26
CA THR A 169 -2.10 -16.12 9.79
C THR A 169 -3.32 -17.01 9.96
N ILE A 170 -4.42 -16.46 10.48
CA ILE A 170 -5.72 -17.13 10.57
C ILE A 170 -6.23 -17.51 9.18
N GLY A 171 -6.11 -16.62 8.19
CA GLY A 171 -6.49 -16.91 6.81
C GLY A 171 -5.69 -18.10 6.22
N LYS A 172 -4.38 -18.17 6.47
CA LYS A 172 -3.54 -19.32 6.07
C LYS A 172 -3.98 -20.60 6.76
N LEU A 173 -4.32 -20.54 8.05
CA LEU A 173 -4.79 -21.68 8.82
C LEU A 173 -6.09 -22.25 8.22
N PHE A 174 -7.09 -21.40 7.94
CA PHE A 174 -8.32 -21.84 7.29
C PHE A 174 -8.07 -22.50 5.94
N LYS A 175 -7.18 -21.94 5.12
CA LYS A 175 -6.81 -22.54 3.84
C LYS A 175 -6.21 -23.95 4.02
N SER A 176 -5.35 -24.16 5.01
CA SER A 176 -4.79 -25.48 5.32
C SER A 176 -5.84 -26.47 5.80
N ILE A 177 -6.86 -26.01 6.53
CA ILE A 177 -7.99 -26.85 6.98
C ILE A 177 -8.82 -27.31 5.79
N ASP A 178 -9.16 -26.41 4.87
CA ASP A 178 -9.89 -26.75 3.64
C ASP A 178 -9.10 -27.78 2.80
N GLU A 179 -7.78 -27.66 2.74
CA GLU A 179 -6.90 -28.61 2.06
C GLU A 179 -6.91 -29.98 2.74
N LEU A 180 -6.90 -30.03 4.08
CA LEU A 180 -7.00 -31.26 4.85
C LEU A 180 -8.36 -31.96 4.67
N GLU A 181 -9.47 -31.21 4.69
CA GLU A 181 -10.81 -31.77 4.46
C GLU A 181 -10.93 -32.38 3.05
N LYS A 182 -10.38 -31.70 2.04
CA LYS A 182 -10.29 -32.23 0.67
C LYS A 182 -9.45 -33.51 0.62
N PHE A 183 -8.32 -33.55 1.33
CA PHE A 183 -7.46 -34.74 1.39
C PHE A 183 -8.17 -35.92 2.08
N GLN A 184 -8.86 -35.66 3.19
CA GLN A 184 -9.60 -36.69 3.92
C GLN A 184 -10.74 -37.28 3.09
N SER A 185 -11.46 -36.44 2.35
CA SER A 185 -12.51 -36.86 1.42
C SER A 185 -11.96 -37.76 0.31
N ARG A 186 -10.80 -37.39 -0.27
CA ARG A 186 -10.09 -38.22 -1.26
C ARG A 186 -9.65 -39.55 -0.66
N LYS A 187 -9.10 -39.56 0.56
CA LYS A 187 -8.68 -40.78 1.26
C LYS A 187 -9.86 -41.75 1.44
N SER A 188 -11.00 -41.26 1.91
CA SER A 188 -12.21 -42.08 2.07
C SER A 188 -12.71 -42.67 0.75
N GLN A 189 -12.64 -41.90 -0.34
CA GLN A 189 -12.99 -42.38 -1.68
C GLN A 189 -12.02 -43.46 -2.20
N VAL A 190 -10.72 -43.34 -1.92
CA VAL A 190 -9.74 -44.36 -2.28
C VAL A 190 -9.98 -45.64 -1.46
N GLN A 191 -10.26 -45.51 -0.16
CA GLN A 191 -10.55 -46.66 0.70
C GLN A 191 -11.81 -47.41 0.29
N SER A 192 -12.89 -46.72 -0.12
CA SER A 192 -14.08 -47.40 -0.64
C SER A 192 -13.78 -48.15 -1.93
N ARG A 193 -13.06 -47.52 -2.86
CA ARG A 193 -12.62 -48.18 -4.11
C ARG A 193 -11.75 -49.40 -3.85
N MET A 194 -10.81 -49.35 -2.89
CA MET A 194 -9.98 -50.50 -2.53
C MET A 194 -10.83 -51.66 -2.03
N LYS A 195 -11.79 -51.40 -1.14
CA LYS A 195 -12.72 -52.45 -0.65
C LYS A 195 -13.53 -53.07 -1.78
N ASP A 196 -13.99 -52.26 -2.74
CA ASP A 196 -14.72 -52.76 -3.91
C ASP A 196 -13.84 -53.65 -4.80
N VAL A 197 -12.58 -53.28 -4.99
CA VAL A 197 -11.60 -54.08 -5.75
C VAL A 197 -11.27 -55.38 -5.03
N GLU A 198 -10.99 -55.35 -3.72
CA GLU A 198 -10.73 -56.55 -2.91
C GLU A 198 -11.91 -57.53 -2.96
N LYS A 199 -13.14 -57.02 -2.86
CA LYS A 199 -14.35 -57.83 -2.99
C LYS A 199 -14.43 -58.50 -4.36
N LYS A 200 -14.18 -57.76 -5.44
CA LYS A 200 -14.16 -58.32 -6.81
C LYS A 200 -13.07 -59.38 -6.98
N ILE A 201 -11.88 -59.17 -6.43
CA ILE A 201 -10.80 -60.16 -6.45
C ILE A 201 -11.26 -61.45 -5.78
N GLY A 202 -11.77 -61.38 -4.55
CA GLY A 202 -12.24 -62.58 -3.82
C GLY A 202 -13.45 -63.28 -4.45
N GLU A 203 -14.30 -62.57 -5.21
CA GLU A 203 -15.35 -63.19 -6.05
C GLU A 203 -14.76 -63.90 -7.26
N THR A 204 -13.73 -63.32 -7.88
CA THR A 204 -13.06 -63.89 -9.06
C THR A 204 -12.26 -65.14 -8.69
N GLU A 205 -11.54 -65.11 -7.56
CA GLU A 205 -10.81 -66.26 -7.02
C GLU A 205 -11.75 -67.43 -6.72
N ARG A 206 -12.92 -67.17 -6.10
CA ARG A 206 -13.96 -68.18 -5.87
C ARG A 206 -14.47 -68.79 -7.18
N ARG A 207 -14.70 -67.97 -8.21
CA ARG A 207 -15.11 -68.45 -9.54
C ARG A 207 -14.04 -69.37 -10.17
N ILE A 208 -12.77 -68.98 -10.08
CA ILE A 208 -11.66 -69.80 -10.60
C ILE A 208 -11.60 -71.15 -9.87
N ALA A 209 -11.73 -71.16 -8.53
CA ALA A 209 -11.73 -72.39 -7.73
C ALA A 209 -12.88 -73.35 -8.11
N SER A 210 -14.07 -72.81 -8.42
CA SER A 210 -15.22 -73.61 -8.86
C SER A 210 -15.15 -74.12 -10.30
N ILE A 211 -14.20 -73.66 -11.13
CA ILE A 211 -13.99 -74.15 -12.50
C ILE A 211 -12.88 -75.22 -12.55
N GLY A 212 -12.00 -75.27 -11.54
CA GLY A 212 -10.91 -76.23 -11.45
C GLY A 212 -11.20 -77.49 -10.61
N SER A 213 -12.42 -77.63 -10.07
CA SER A 213 -12.94 -78.86 -9.42
C SER A 213 -13.97 -79.54 -10.31
#